data_AF-A0A369VSS8-F1
#
_entry.id   AF-A0A369VSS8-F1
#
_cell.length_a   1.000
_cell.length_b   1.000
_cell.length_c   1.000
_cell.angle_alpha   90.00
_cell.angle_beta   90.00
_cell.angle_gamma   90.00
#
_symmetry.space_group_name_H-M   'P 1'
#
loop_
_entity.id
_entity.type
_entity.pdbx_description
1 polymer ?
#
loop_
_entity_poly.entity_id
_entity_poly.type
_entity_poly.pdbx_seq_one_letter_code
_entity_poly.pdbx_strand_id
1 'polypeptide(L)'
;MDDQRLAHALAIGLMRKALAIIDEHKGSAAGAQLQHAIDCALVEDPLGPEEHISPDEAVLMVAIPLEEPHGHRLEHQASGG
;
A
#
# COMPACT_ATOMS: atom_id res chain seq x y z
N MET A 1 11.82 -5.49 17.30
CA MET A 1 11.89 -5.20 15.86
C MET A 1 12.50 -3.83 15.72
N ASP A 2 13.55 -3.67 14.91
CA ASP A 2 14.09 -2.34 14.59
C ASP A 2 13.30 -1.68 13.44
N ASP A 3 13.52 -0.40 13.22
CA ASP A 3 12.77 0.39 12.23
C ASP A 3 12.94 -0.16 10.80
N GLN A 4 14.14 -0.68 10.48
CA GLN A 4 14.44 -1.26 9.17
C GLN A 4 13.65 -2.55 8.96
N ARG A 5 13.58 -3.40 9.98
CA ARG A 5 12.84 -4.65 9.95
C ARG A 5 11.34 -4.42 9.87
N LEU A 6 10.83 -3.41 10.57
CA LEU A 6 9.44 -2.98 10.46
C LEU A 6 9.11 -2.49 9.05
N ALA A 7 9.99 -1.66 8.47
CA ALA A 7 9.80 -1.17 7.10
C ALA A 7 9.75 -2.30 6.07
N HIS A 8 10.61 -3.33 6.22
CA HIS A 8 10.58 -4.53 5.37
C HIS A 8 9.26 -5.29 5.51
N ALA A 9 8.82 -5.57 6.74
CA ALA A 9 7.56 -6.24 7.00
C ALA A 9 6.34 -5.48 6.42
N LEU A 10 6.32 -4.16 6.58
CA LEU A 10 5.29 -3.29 6.01
C LEU A 10 5.30 -3.32 4.48
N ALA A 11 6.48 -3.28 3.86
CA ALA A 11 6.62 -3.35 2.41
C ALA A 11 6.06 -4.67 1.86
N ILE A 12 6.39 -5.81 2.48
CA ILE A 12 5.82 -7.12 2.10
C ILE A 12 4.29 -7.14 2.26
N GLY A 13 3.76 -6.61 3.36
CA GLY A 13 2.32 -6.51 3.59
C GLY A 13 1.61 -5.67 2.53
N LEU A 14 2.16 -4.50 2.19
CA LEU A 14 1.64 -3.64 1.13
C LEU A 14 1.69 -4.31 -0.25
N MET A 15 2.78 -4.99 -0.60
CA MET A 15 2.91 -5.70 -1.87
C MET A 15 1.87 -6.82 -1.98
N ARG A 16 1.60 -7.55 -0.90
CA ARG A 16 0.53 -8.56 -0.86
C ARG A 16 -0.85 -7.93 -1.03
N LYS A 17 -1.09 -6.75 -0.46
CA LYS A 17 -2.35 -6.01 -0.68
C LYS A 17 -2.50 -5.60 -2.15
N ALA A 18 -1.44 -5.05 -2.73
CA ALA A 18 -1.43 -4.66 -4.14
C ALA A 18 -1.67 -5.87 -5.06
N LEU A 19 -1.07 -7.02 -4.75
CA LEU A 19 -1.30 -8.27 -5.48
C LEU A 19 -2.78 -8.69 -5.43
N ALA A 20 -3.40 -8.67 -4.25
CA ALA A 20 -4.83 -9.00 -4.11
C ALA A 20 -5.71 -8.09 -4.99
N ILE A 21 -5.43 -6.78 -5.02
CA ILE A 21 -6.14 -5.81 -5.87
C ILE A 21 -5.93 -6.12 -7.36
N ILE A 22 -4.70 -6.47 -7.76
CA ILE A 22 -4.39 -6.82 -9.16
C ILE A 22 -5.11 -8.10 -9.58
N ASP A 23 -5.17 -9.11 -8.70
CA ASP A 23 -5.78 -10.40 -8.99
C ASP A 23 -7.31 -10.30 -9.15
N GLU A 24 -7.96 -9.36 -8.45
CA GLU A 24 -9.38 -9.03 -8.66
C GLU A 24 -9.69 -8.61 -10.11
N HIS A 25 -8.70 -8.09 -10.84
CA HIS A 25 -8.83 -7.66 -12.23
C HIS A 25 -8.50 -8.76 -13.27
N LYS A 26 -8.46 -10.04 -12.85
CA LYS A 26 -8.18 -11.25 -13.66
C LYS A 26 -6.76 -11.30 -14.20
N GLY A 27 -5.86 -11.93 -13.44
CA GLY A 27 -4.68 -12.64 -13.95
C GLY A 27 -3.78 -11.79 -14.85
N SER A 28 -3.33 -10.66 -14.32
CA SER A 28 -2.39 -9.78 -15.02
C SER A 28 -0.97 -10.32 -14.92
N ALA A 29 -0.17 -10.16 -15.98
CA ALA A 29 1.27 -10.39 -15.94
C ALA A 29 1.96 -9.60 -14.80
N ALA A 30 1.39 -8.44 -14.44
CA ALA A 30 1.84 -7.65 -13.30
C ALA A 30 1.67 -8.39 -11.96
N GLY A 31 0.59 -9.16 -11.78
CA GLY A 31 0.37 -9.96 -10.56
C GLY A 31 1.41 -11.06 -10.42
N ALA A 32 1.71 -11.77 -11.51
CA ALA A 32 2.75 -12.79 -11.52
C ALA A 32 4.15 -12.22 -11.22
N GLN A 33 4.47 -11.05 -11.78
CA GLN A 33 5.74 -10.36 -11.50
C GLN A 33 5.83 -9.89 -10.05
N LEU A 34 4.74 -9.37 -9.49
CA LEU A 34 4.69 -8.93 -8.10
C LEU A 34 4.80 -10.11 -7.12
N GLN A 35 4.12 -11.22 -7.38
CA GLN A 35 4.26 -12.44 -6.61
C GLN A 35 5.72 -12.93 -6.61
N HIS A 36 6.36 -12.96 -7.79
CA HIS A 36 7.77 -13.34 -7.88
C HIS A 36 8.70 -12.42 -7.07
N ALA A 37 8.46 -11.11 -7.12
CA ALA A 37 9.24 -10.15 -6.33
C ALA A 37 9.08 -10.36 -4.81
N ILE A 38 7.86 -10.65 -4.35
CA ILE A 38 7.59 -11.00 -2.94
C ILE A 38 8.35 -12.27 -2.55
N ASP A 39 8.31 -13.30 -3.41
CA ASP A 39 8.99 -14.57 -3.14
C ASP A 39 10.50 -14.38 -3.05
N CYS A 40 11.11 -13.62 -3.97
CA CYS A 40 12.53 -13.28 -3.91
C CYS A 40 12.90 -12.53 -2.62
N ALA A 41 12.12 -11.51 -2.25
CA ALA A 41 12.37 -10.74 -1.03
C ALA A 41 12.30 -11.62 0.24
N LEU A 42 11.38 -12.57 0.29
CA LEU A 42 11.23 -13.49 1.42
C LEU A 42 12.27 -14.61 1.45
N VAL A 43 12.86 -14.95 0.30
CA VAL A 43 14.00 -15.88 0.24
C VAL A 43 15.29 -15.20 0.72
N GLU A 44 15.52 -13.95 0.31
CA GLU A 44 16.72 -13.18 0.68
C GLU A 44 16.68 -12.74 2.15
N ASP A 45 15.53 -12.27 2.62
CA ASP A 45 15.34 -11.82 3.99
C ASP A 45 14.00 -12.32 4.58
N PRO A 46 13.97 -13.57 5.09
CA PRO A 46 12.76 -14.18 5.62
C PRO A 46 12.21 -13.44 6.84
N LEU A 47 10.89 -13.21 6.85
CA LEU A 47 10.19 -12.70 8.02
C LEU A 47 10.01 -13.82 9.06
N GLY A 48 10.30 -13.50 10.31
CA GLY A 48 9.97 -14.33 11.46
C GLY A 48 8.47 -14.27 11.81
N PRO A 49 7.99 -15.16 12.70
CA PRO A 49 6.57 -15.24 13.07
C PRO A 49 6.01 -13.93 13.63
N GLU A 50 6.79 -13.25 14.47
CA GLU A 50 6.44 -11.97 15.12
C GLU A 50 6.53 -10.76 14.17
N GLU A 51 7.05 -10.96 12.97
CA GLU A 51 7.27 -9.92 11.95
C GLU A 51 6.24 -10.02 10.83
N HIS A 52 5.32 -10.98 10.94
CA HIS A 52 4.25 -11.18 9.99
C HIS A 52 3.18 -10.12 10.17
N ILE A 53 3.24 -9.07 9.36
CA ILE A 53 2.20 -8.05 9.28
C ILE A 53 1.22 -8.46 8.18
N SER A 54 -0.08 -8.47 8.52
CA SER A 54 -1.11 -8.78 7.52
C SER A 54 -1.24 -7.66 6.47
N PRO A 55 -1.71 -7.93 5.25
CA PRO A 55 -1.86 -6.88 4.23
C PRO A 55 -2.73 -5.70 4.66
N ASP A 56 -3.82 -5.96 5.39
CA ASP A 56 -4.72 -4.91 5.87
C ASP A 56 -4.12 -4.13 7.05
N GLU A 57 -3.41 -4.80 7.94
CA GLU A 57 -2.65 -4.15 9.02
C GLU A 57 -1.55 -3.24 8.46
N ALA A 58 -0.83 -3.70 7.44
CA ALA A 58 0.16 -2.88 6.74
C ALA A 58 -0.51 -1.60 6.23
N VAL A 59 -1.61 -1.69 5.47
CA VAL A 59 -2.34 -0.51 5.00
C VAL A 59 -2.71 0.44 6.14
N LEU A 60 -3.23 -0.06 7.26
CA LEU A 60 -3.61 0.76 8.41
C LEU A 60 -2.41 1.48 9.04
N MET A 61 -1.25 0.85 9.08
CA MET A 61 -0.03 1.41 9.66
C MET A 61 0.62 2.49 8.77
N VAL A 62 0.49 2.36 7.45
CA VAL A 62 1.03 3.34 6.47
C VAL A 62 -0.02 4.30 5.93
N ALA A 63 -1.29 4.15 6.30
CA ALA A 63 -2.35 5.09 5.96
C ALA A 63 -2.02 6.46 6.58
N ILE A 64 -1.29 7.27 5.81
CA ILE A 64 -1.34 8.72 5.93
C ILE A 64 -2.79 9.09 5.59
N PRO A 65 -3.51 9.83 6.45
CA PRO A 65 -4.77 10.41 6.05
C PRO A 65 -4.51 11.18 4.75
N LEU A 66 -5.10 10.73 3.65
CA LEU A 66 -5.24 11.59 2.49
C LEU A 66 -6.19 12.69 2.94
N GLU A 67 -5.65 13.76 3.50
CA GLU A 67 -6.40 15.01 3.62
C GLU A 67 -6.77 15.39 2.17
N GLU A 68 -7.99 15.06 1.76
CA GLU A 68 -8.48 15.48 0.46
C GLU A 68 -8.59 17.00 0.42
N PRO A 69 -8.29 17.59 -0.75
CA PRO A 69 -8.00 18.99 -0.91
C PRO A 69 -9.23 19.80 -0.48
N HIS A 70 -9.01 20.88 0.26
CA HIS A 70 -10.08 21.83 0.55
C HIS A 70 -10.59 22.41 -0.78
N GLY A 71 -11.60 21.75 -1.34
CA GLY A 71 -12.48 22.27 -2.36
C GLY A 71 -13.28 23.41 -1.75
N HIS A 72 -12.70 24.61 -1.73
CA HIS A 72 -13.49 25.82 -1.56
C HIS A 72 -14.26 26.06 -2.86
N ARG A 73 -15.49 25.55 -2.86
CA ARG A 73 -16.53 25.79 -3.85
C ARG A 73 -16.98 27.25 -3.77
N LEU A 74 -16.80 27.96 -4.89
CA LEU A 74 -17.63 29.03 -5.48
C LEU A 74 -17.97 30.25 -4.59
N GLU A 75 -17.32 31.38 -4.89
CA GLU A 75 -18.02 32.67 -4.87
C GLU A 75 -18.07 33.26 -6.28
N HIS A 76 -19.27 33.13 -6.85
CA HIS A 76 -19.79 34.01 -7.88
C HIS A 76 -19.66 35.47 -7.39
N GLN A 77 -18.72 36.24 -7.93
CA GLN A 77 -18.90 37.69 -8.06
C GLN A 77 -19.10 38.03 -9.53
N ALA A 78 -20.29 37.65 -10.01
CA ALA A 78 -21.02 38.48 -10.95
C ALA A 78 -21.75 39.54 -10.14
N SER A 79 -21.19 40.74 -10.06
CA SER A 79 -21.85 42.01 -9.74
C SER A 79 -20.88 43.07 -10.31
N GLY A 80 -21.16 43.77 -11.40
CA GLY A 80 -22.38 44.56 -11.60
C GLY A 80 -22.16 45.89 -10.89
N GLY A 81 -21.61 46.87 -11.61
CA GLY A 81 -21.32 48.23 -11.12
C GLY A 81 -20.40 48.98 -12.06
#